data_AF-A0A352F785-F1
#
_entry.id   AF-A0A352F785-F1
#
_cell.length_a   1.000
_cell.length_b   1.000
_cell.length_c   1.000
_cell.angle_alpha   90.00
_cell.angle_beta   90.00
_cell.angle_gamma   90.00
#
_symmetry.space_group_name_H-M   'P 1'
#
loop_
_entity.id
_entity.type
_entity.pdbx_description
1 polymer ?
#
loop_
_entity_poly.entity_id
_entity_poly.type
_entity_poly.pdbx_seq_one_letter_code
_entity_poly.pdbx_strand_id
1 'polypeptide(L)'
;MKLVSIVFLTILTGLSLTGCSVQKGIGKGEILSDTIRIPGASSDLALELVFSKGAAHNHPTFSIWIEDMDENYIQTLFVTKSIGTGIFGHGPLTSETWDTRPGPQKRPATLPYWLHKRSDFFKVPLLPDSTNPVIDGFTGATPAGDFVIKTGVTRSLPSKFRLLLEINQPWDWNEYWTNALYNDPDYKTSCQPSLVYAVTIDMENPGTGQHLNPIGHGHYAGKDGKLYTDLSTMTTALTIISKATVKLTK
;
A
#
# COMPACT_ATOMS: atom_id res chain seq x y z
N MET A 1 -15.28 -91.75 29.71
CA MET A 1 -16.09 -91.36 28.54
C MET A 1 -15.41 -90.16 27.92
N LYS A 2 -14.40 -90.36 27.05
CA LYS A 2 -14.46 -90.34 25.58
C LYS A 2 -15.12 -89.08 24.99
N LEU A 3 -14.34 -88.44 24.10
CA LEU A 3 -14.71 -87.52 23.01
C LEU A 3 -15.02 -86.08 23.49
N VAL A 4 -14.51 -85.00 22.88
CA VAL A 4 -14.27 -84.72 21.46
C VAL A 4 -13.15 -83.67 21.32
N SER A 5 -12.22 -83.88 20.39
CA SER A 5 -11.29 -82.86 19.88
C SER A 5 -12.03 -81.81 19.07
N ILE A 6 -11.80 -80.52 19.34
CA ILE A 6 -12.09 -79.45 18.37
C ILE A 6 -10.85 -78.56 18.25
N VAL A 7 -10.18 -78.74 17.12
CA VAL A 7 -9.12 -77.87 16.60
C VAL A 7 -9.82 -76.65 15.97
N PHE A 8 -9.51 -75.45 16.45
CA PHE A 8 -9.81 -74.21 15.72
C PHE A 8 -8.51 -73.50 15.41
N LEU A 9 -8.03 -73.74 14.18
CA LEU A 9 -6.93 -73.06 13.54
C LEU A 9 -7.41 -71.64 13.16
N THR A 10 -7.01 -70.63 13.93
CA THR A 10 -7.29 -69.23 13.61
C THR A 10 -6.27 -68.74 12.58
N ILE A 11 -6.74 -68.56 11.35
CA ILE A 11 -5.99 -67.99 10.25
C ILE A 11 -5.82 -66.49 10.51
N LEU A 12 -4.58 -66.07 10.77
CA LEU A 12 -4.19 -64.67 10.91
C LEU A 12 -4.01 -64.05 9.51
N THR A 13 -5.09 -63.48 8.95
CA THR A 13 -5.01 -62.69 7.73
C THR A 13 -4.49 -61.29 8.04
N GLY A 14 -3.23 -61.04 7.70
CA GLY A 14 -2.63 -59.71 7.76
C GLY A 14 -3.28 -58.77 6.75
N LEU A 15 -4.07 -57.81 7.25
CA LEU A 15 -4.53 -56.66 6.47
C LEU A 15 -3.41 -55.61 6.45
N SER A 16 -2.59 -55.64 5.40
CA SER A 16 -1.64 -54.57 5.09
C SER A 16 -2.41 -53.37 4.53
N LEU A 17 -2.77 -52.42 5.39
CA LEU A 17 -3.27 -51.11 4.98
C LEU A 17 -2.09 -50.30 4.40
N THR A 18 -1.89 -50.40 3.08
CA THR A 18 -1.03 -49.48 2.33
C THR A 18 -1.74 -48.13 2.24
N GLY A 19 -1.49 -47.26 3.23
CA GLY A 19 -1.86 -45.86 3.15
C GLY A 19 -1.08 -45.18 2.02
N CYS A 20 -1.76 -44.84 0.92
CA CYS A 20 -1.25 -43.90 -0.06
C CYS A 20 -1.24 -42.51 0.58
N SER A 21 -0.13 -42.10 1.18
CA SER A 21 0.10 -40.68 1.45
C SER A 21 0.39 -40.02 0.10
N VAL A 22 -0.64 -39.41 -0.51
CA VAL A 22 -0.42 -38.44 -1.57
C VAL A 22 0.29 -37.26 -0.93
N GLN A 23 1.60 -37.26 -1.04
CA GLN A 23 2.45 -36.14 -0.69
C GLN A 23 2.13 -35.05 -1.71
N LYS A 24 1.16 -34.20 -1.35
CA LYS A 24 0.75 -33.03 -2.12
C LYS A 24 2.01 -32.17 -2.20
N GLY A 25 2.69 -32.23 -3.35
CA GLY A 25 3.77 -31.33 -3.67
C GLY A 25 3.29 -29.91 -3.39
N ILE A 26 4.09 -29.16 -2.64
CA ILE A 26 3.87 -27.75 -2.38
C ILE A 26 3.91 -27.07 -3.75
N GLY A 27 2.74 -26.99 -4.39
CA GLY A 27 2.53 -26.05 -5.47
C GLY A 27 2.85 -24.70 -4.86
N LYS A 28 3.77 -23.95 -5.51
CA LYS A 28 3.90 -22.52 -5.28
C LYS A 28 2.49 -21.97 -5.37
N GLY A 29 1.90 -21.64 -4.23
CA GLY A 29 0.59 -21.01 -4.21
C GLY A 29 0.74 -19.76 -5.04
N GLU A 30 -0.03 -19.63 -6.12
CA GLU A 30 -0.29 -18.33 -6.69
C GLU A 30 -0.81 -17.48 -5.53
N ILE A 31 0.02 -16.57 -5.03
CA ILE A 31 -0.43 -15.55 -4.10
C ILE A 31 -1.50 -14.81 -4.91
N LEU A 32 -2.77 -15.00 -4.53
CA LEU A 32 -3.88 -14.22 -5.05
C LEU A 32 -3.55 -12.76 -4.72
N SER A 33 -3.02 -12.05 -5.71
CA SER A 33 -2.70 -10.64 -5.61
C SER A 33 -3.87 -9.87 -6.19
N ASP A 34 -4.42 -8.96 -5.41
CA ASP A 34 -5.48 -8.09 -5.89
C ASP A 34 -4.92 -7.23 -7.02
N THR A 35 -5.56 -7.23 -8.18
CA THR A 35 -5.15 -6.38 -9.31
C THR A 35 -6.06 -5.19 -9.43
N ILE A 36 -5.52 -3.99 -9.18
CA ILE A 36 -6.19 -2.73 -9.42
C ILE A 36 -5.84 -2.28 -10.83
N ARG A 37 -6.87 -2.04 -11.66
CA ARG A 37 -6.72 -1.47 -13.01
C ARG A 37 -7.23 -0.04 -12.98
N ILE A 38 -6.33 0.90 -13.21
CA ILE A 38 -6.63 2.31 -13.35
C ILE A 38 -6.65 2.62 -14.86
N PRO A 39 -7.81 2.93 -15.45
CA PRO A 39 -7.90 3.26 -16.86
C PRO A 39 -7.00 4.47 -17.16
N GLY A 40 -6.00 4.26 -18.02
CA GLY A 40 -5.30 5.37 -18.66
C GLY A 40 -6.04 5.81 -19.92
N ALA A 41 -5.82 7.06 -20.33
CA ALA A 41 -6.17 7.53 -21.66
C ALA A 41 -5.31 6.79 -22.70
N SER A 42 -5.77 5.64 -23.18
CA SER A 42 -5.30 4.93 -24.40
C SER A 42 -3.81 5.08 -24.74
N SER A 43 -2.92 5.00 -23.75
CA SER A 43 -1.50 5.26 -23.94
C SER A 43 -0.78 3.96 -24.22
N ASP A 44 0.12 3.97 -25.21
CA ASP A 44 1.05 2.85 -25.50
C ASP A 44 2.05 2.60 -24.35
N LEU A 45 1.99 3.41 -23.28
CA LEU A 45 2.81 3.30 -22.09
C LEU A 45 1.94 3.07 -20.86
N ALA A 46 2.15 1.94 -20.20
CA ALA A 46 1.57 1.61 -18.91
C ALA A 46 2.65 1.27 -17.89
N LEU A 47 2.30 1.41 -16.62
CA LEU A 47 3.11 1.04 -15.47
C LEU A 47 2.43 -0.10 -14.73
N GLU A 48 3.22 -1.13 -14.39
CA GLU A 48 2.80 -2.18 -13.48
C GLU A 48 3.63 -2.07 -12.21
N LEU A 49 2.99 -1.67 -11.11
CA LEU A 49 3.57 -1.65 -9.78
C LEU A 49 3.12 -2.89 -9.03
N VAL A 50 4.08 -3.66 -8.52
CA VAL A 50 3.87 -4.82 -7.66
C VAL A 50 4.24 -4.42 -6.23
N PHE A 51 3.30 -4.62 -5.32
CA PHE A 51 3.43 -4.31 -3.91
C PHE A 51 3.31 -5.60 -3.08
N SER A 52 4.31 -5.86 -2.25
CA SER A 52 4.28 -6.93 -1.25
C SER A 52 4.14 -6.32 0.13
N LYS A 53 3.12 -6.76 0.87
CA LYS A 53 2.85 -6.24 2.20
C LYS A 53 3.95 -6.61 3.19
N GLY A 54 4.29 -5.67 4.06
CA GLY A 54 5.21 -5.90 5.16
C GLY A 54 4.50 -6.31 6.45
N ALA A 55 5.28 -6.56 7.50
CA ALA A 55 4.77 -7.04 8.78
C ALA A 55 3.83 -6.04 9.47
N ALA A 56 4.05 -4.74 9.27
CA ALA A 56 3.22 -3.69 9.86
C ALA A 56 2.04 -3.25 8.98
N HIS A 57 1.84 -3.87 7.80
CA HIS A 57 0.77 -3.49 6.87
C HIS A 57 -0.62 -3.73 7.46
N ASN A 58 -1.31 -2.65 7.80
CA ASN A 58 -2.65 -2.67 8.38
C ASN A 58 -3.48 -1.49 7.85
N HIS A 59 -4.12 -1.72 6.69
CA HIS A 59 -4.97 -0.74 6.00
C HIS A 59 -4.32 0.65 5.79
N PRO A 60 -3.08 0.72 5.27
CA PRO A 60 -2.44 2.01 5.03
C PRO A 60 -3.16 2.83 3.97
N THR A 61 -3.03 4.14 4.06
CA THR A 61 -3.39 5.09 3.02
C THR A 61 -2.14 5.43 2.23
N PHE A 62 -2.22 5.47 0.90
CA PHE A 62 -1.08 5.76 0.05
C PHE A 62 -1.45 6.48 -1.24
N SER A 63 -0.45 7.08 -1.88
CA SER A 63 -0.53 7.64 -3.21
C SER A 63 0.67 7.19 -4.04
N ILE A 64 0.48 7.14 -5.36
CA ILE A 64 1.53 6.88 -6.35
C ILE A 64 1.42 7.96 -7.42
N TRP A 65 2.53 8.61 -7.75
CA TRP A 65 2.56 9.66 -8.76
C TRP A 65 3.92 9.73 -9.46
N ILE A 66 3.96 10.54 -10.51
CA ILE A 66 5.15 10.82 -11.32
C ILE A 66 5.61 12.25 -11.08
N GLU A 67 6.92 12.43 -10.95
CA GLU A 67 7.62 13.72 -11.01
C GLU A 67 8.66 13.70 -12.12
N ASP A 68 9.01 14.88 -12.66
CA ASP A 68 10.23 15.01 -13.47
C ASP A 68 11.49 14.95 -12.58
N MET A 69 12.66 15.12 -13.21
CA MET A 69 13.94 15.09 -12.51
C MET A 69 14.21 16.35 -11.67
N ASP A 70 13.45 17.42 -11.88
CA ASP A 70 13.49 18.67 -11.12
C ASP A 70 12.43 18.67 -10.00
N GLU A 71 11.84 17.50 -9.71
CA GLU A 71 10.82 17.28 -8.68
C GLU A 71 9.49 18.02 -8.92
N ASN A 72 9.21 18.41 -10.17
CA ASN A 72 7.92 18.95 -10.54
C ASN A 72 6.91 17.82 -10.70
N TYR A 73 5.73 18.01 -10.11
CA TYR A 73 4.62 17.07 -10.22
C TYR A 73 4.15 16.95 -11.68
N ILE A 74 3.98 15.70 -12.15
CA ILE A 74 3.44 15.39 -13.48
C ILE A 74 2.02 14.82 -13.38
N GLN A 75 1.83 13.70 -12.67
CA GLN A 75 0.56 12.98 -12.68
C GLN A 75 0.42 12.04 -11.48
N THR A 76 -0.73 12.08 -10.80
CA THR A 76 -1.16 11.02 -9.87
C THR A 76 -1.62 9.80 -10.67
N LEU A 77 -1.07 8.64 -10.34
CA LEU A 77 -1.44 7.36 -10.93
C LEU A 77 -2.45 6.59 -10.09
N PHE A 78 -2.34 6.73 -8.76
CA PHE A 78 -3.24 6.11 -7.80
C PHE A 78 -3.25 6.91 -6.49
N VAL A 79 -4.39 6.93 -5.81
CA VAL A 79 -4.51 7.36 -4.42
C VAL A 79 -5.62 6.57 -3.71
N THR A 80 -5.43 6.26 -2.43
CA THR A 80 -6.50 5.62 -1.65
C THR A 80 -7.75 6.51 -1.63
N LYS A 81 -8.93 5.92 -1.82
CA LYS A 81 -10.21 6.63 -1.94
C LYS A 81 -10.53 7.53 -0.74
N SER A 82 -10.13 7.13 0.46
CA SER A 82 -10.37 7.90 1.69
C SER A 82 -9.78 9.30 1.62
N ILE A 83 -8.48 9.40 1.39
CA ILE A 83 -7.79 10.69 1.24
C ILE A 83 -8.13 11.37 -0.08
N GLY A 84 -8.38 10.61 -1.15
CA GLY A 84 -8.77 11.16 -2.46
C GLY A 84 -10.12 11.87 -2.47
N THR A 85 -11.05 11.46 -1.60
CA THR A 85 -12.41 12.05 -1.51
C THR A 85 -12.62 12.89 -0.24
N GLY A 86 -11.69 12.81 0.71
CA GLY A 86 -11.88 13.37 2.05
C GLY A 86 -12.89 12.62 2.91
N ILE A 87 -13.39 11.45 2.47
CA ILE A 87 -14.38 10.63 3.17
C ILE A 87 -13.68 9.39 3.78
N PHE A 88 -13.59 9.35 5.11
CA PHE A 88 -12.95 8.26 5.84
C PHE A 88 -14.00 7.30 6.40
N GLY A 89 -13.63 6.03 6.61
CA GLY A 89 -14.56 4.98 7.04
C GLY A 89 -15.25 5.22 8.38
N HIS A 90 -14.63 6.02 9.24
CA HIS A 90 -15.18 6.48 10.51
C HIS A 90 -15.33 8.00 10.48
N GLY A 91 -16.52 8.49 10.17
CA GLY A 91 -16.81 9.92 10.13
C GLY A 91 -16.79 10.55 11.54
N PRO A 92 -16.50 11.84 11.69
CA PRO A 92 -16.60 12.50 12.98
C PRO A 92 -18.07 12.66 13.41
N LEU A 93 -18.43 12.24 14.63
CA LEU A 93 -19.70 12.57 15.29
C LEU A 93 -19.58 13.90 16.05
N THR A 94 -18.44 14.11 16.72
CA THR A 94 -18.05 15.34 17.43
C THR A 94 -16.53 15.56 17.28
N SER A 95 -15.96 16.56 17.96
CA SER A 95 -14.49 16.71 18.05
C SER A 95 -13.78 15.52 18.70
N GLU A 96 -14.50 14.68 19.45
CA GLU A 96 -13.94 13.63 20.31
C GLU A 96 -14.51 12.23 20.06
N THR A 97 -15.54 12.10 19.21
CA THR A 97 -16.23 10.81 18.95
C THR A 97 -16.38 10.51 17.46
N TRP A 98 -16.33 9.22 17.11
CA TRP A 98 -16.37 8.71 15.73
C TRP A 98 -17.65 7.93 15.45
N ASP A 99 -18.26 8.17 14.30
CA ASP A 99 -19.32 7.35 13.72
C ASP A 99 -18.70 6.06 13.14
N THR A 100 -19.47 4.97 13.15
CA THR A 100 -19.12 3.77 12.39
C THR A 100 -19.39 3.93 10.89
N ARG A 101 -20.13 4.98 10.50
CA ARG A 101 -20.42 5.34 9.12
C ARG A 101 -19.30 6.20 8.51
N PRO A 102 -19.06 6.09 7.19
CA PRO A 102 -18.13 6.97 6.50
C PRO A 102 -18.55 8.43 6.58
N GLY A 103 -17.58 9.34 6.72
CA GLY A 103 -17.85 10.77 6.79
C GLY A 103 -16.65 11.66 6.45
N PRO A 104 -16.89 12.96 6.25
CA PRO A 104 -15.86 13.92 5.87
C PRO A 104 -14.86 14.13 7.01
N GLN A 105 -13.57 14.08 6.70
CA GLN A 105 -12.52 14.27 7.69
C GLN A 105 -11.27 14.87 7.07
N LYS A 106 -10.63 15.78 7.81
CA LYS A 106 -9.37 16.41 7.42
C LYS A 106 -8.22 15.70 8.11
N ARG A 107 -7.26 15.21 7.31
CA ARG A 107 -6.06 14.51 7.80
C ARG A 107 -4.83 14.96 7.00
N PRO A 108 -4.30 16.17 7.27
CA PRO A 108 -3.14 16.70 6.57
C PRO A 108 -1.87 15.85 6.80
N ALA A 109 -1.77 15.20 7.95
CA ALA A 109 -0.65 14.31 8.27
C ALA A 109 -0.64 12.98 7.47
N THR A 110 -1.69 12.65 6.70
CA THR A 110 -1.75 11.35 6.02
C THR A 110 -0.74 11.22 4.90
N LEU A 111 -0.76 12.09 3.89
CA LEU A 111 0.17 12.06 2.75
C LEU A 111 0.67 13.48 2.41
N PRO A 112 1.32 14.17 3.35
CA PRO A 112 1.63 15.59 3.21
C PRO A 112 2.52 15.91 2.01
N TYR A 113 3.47 15.05 1.65
CA TYR A 113 4.37 15.34 0.53
C TYR A 113 3.59 15.40 -0.78
N TRP A 114 2.78 14.38 -1.07
CA TRP A 114 1.91 14.33 -2.25
C TRP A 114 0.80 15.39 -2.22
N LEU A 115 0.16 15.61 -1.06
CA LEU A 115 -0.94 16.59 -0.93
C LEU A 115 -0.47 17.99 -1.34
N HIS A 116 0.69 18.42 -0.83
CA HIS A 116 1.26 19.72 -1.17
C HIS A 116 1.66 19.80 -2.65
N LYS A 117 2.37 18.79 -3.19
CA LYS A 117 2.75 18.75 -4.62
C LYS A 117 1.53 18.85 -5.55
N ARG A 118 0.48 18.07 -5.28
CA ARG A 118 -0.77 18.10 -6.04
C ARG A 118 -1.47 19.46 -5.92
N SER A 119 -1.64 19.95 -4.69
CA SER A 119 -2.34 21.20 -4.40
C SER A 119 -1.68 22.38 -5.11
N ASP A 120 -0.36 22.47 -5.02
CA ASP A 120 0.43 23.52 -5.67
C ASP A 120 0.38 23.42 -7.19
N PHE A 121 0.38 22.21 -7.75
CA PHE A 121 0.29 22.00 -9.21
C PHE A 121 -1.08 22.40 -9.77
N PHE A 122 -2.17 21.93 -9.18
CA PHE A 122 -3.53 22.19 -9.69
C PHE A 122 -4.15 23.49 -9.18
N LYS A 123 -3.49 24.19 -8.24
CA LYS A 123 -4.03 25.38 -7.56
C LYS A 123 -5.37 25.11 -6.89
N VAL A 124 -5.46 23.95 -6.22
CA VAL A 124 -6.65 23.48 -5.49
C VAL A 124 -6.37 23.47 -3.97
N PRO A 125 -7.40 23.39 -3.11
CA PRO A 125 -7.18 23.20 -1.67
C PRO A 125 -6.27 22.01 -1.37
N LEU A 126 -5.50 22.12 -0.27
CA LEU A 126 -4.53 21.11 0.16
C LEU A 126 -5.19 19.72 0.29
N LEU A 127 -6.30 19.68 1.03
CA LEU A 127 -7.04 18.46 1.30
C LEU A 127 -8.17 18.30 0.28
N PRO A 128 -8.26 17.15 -0.41
CA PRO A 128 -9.46 16.79 -1.14
C PRO A 128 -10.68 16.70 -0.22
N ASP A 129 -11.84 17.02 -0.76
CA ASP A 129 -13.12 16.88 -0.09
C ASP A 129 -14.21 16.51 -1.13
N SER A 130 -15.47 16.43 -0.70
CA SER A 130 -16.59 16.08 -1.58
C SER A 130 -16.84 17.11 -2.70
N THR A 131 -16.33 18.34 -2.56
CA THR A 131 -16.48 19.41 -3.56
C THR A 131 -15.27 19.49 -4.51
N ASN A 132 -14.09 19.10 -4.03
CA ASN A 132 -12.83 19.08 -4.78
C ASN A 132 -12.10 17.72 -4.64
N PRO A 133 -12.74 16.60 -5.04
CA PRO A 133 -12.13 15.29 -4.91
C PRO A 133 -11.01 15.11 -5.94
N VAL A 134 -10.15 14.11 -5.70
CA VAL A 134 -9.33 13.54 -6.77
C VAL A 134 -10.26 12.81 -7.74
N ILE A 135 -9.94 12.90 -9.03
CA ILE A 135 -10.69 12.22 -10.10
C ILE A 135 -10.83 10.74 -9.75
N ASP A 136 -12.06 10.23 -9.73
CA ASP A 136 -12.42 8.88 -9.27
C ASP A 136 -11.60 7.77 -9.97
N GLY A 137 -11.26 8.00 -11.24
CA GLY A 137 -10.40 7.11 -12.04
C GLY A 137 -9.00 6.89 -11.49
N PHE A 138 -8.49 7.73 -10.59
CA PHE A 138 -7.22 7.51 -9.90
C PHE A 138 -7.39 7.02 -8.46
N THR A 139 -8.62 6.77 -8.00
CA THR A 139 -8.89 6.37 -6.62
C THR A 139 -9.24 4.89 -6.48
N GLY A 140 -8.89 4.28 -5.36
CA GLY A 140 -9.28 2.90 -5.06
C GLY A 140 -9.18 2.53 -3.59
N ALA A 141 -9.74 1.37 -3.23
CA ALA A 141 -9.56 0.81 -1.90
C ALA A 141 -8.12 0.30 -1.70
N THR A 142 -7.61 0.35 -0.49
CA THR A 142 -6.33 -0.30 -0.14
C THR A 142 -6.53 -1.80 -0.02
N PRO A 143 -5.81 -2.63 -0.80
CA PRO A 143 -5.85 -4.08 -0.64
C PRO A 143 -5.30 -4.54 0.70
N ALA A 144 -5.87 -5.61 1.26
CA ALA A 144 -5.46 -6.17 2.55
C ALA A 144 -4.16 -6.99 2.46
N GLY A 145 -3.80 -7.46 1.27
CA GLY A 145 -2.66 -8.33 1.00
C GLY A 145 -1.67 -7.72 -0.01
N ASP A 146 -0.94 -8.60 -0.68
CA ASP A 146 -0.13 -8.24 -1.84
C ASP A 146 -1.04 -7.81 -2.99
N PHE A 147 -0.58 -6.84 -3.77
CA PHE A 147 -1.38 -6.31 -4.86
C PHE A 147 -0.54 -5.82 -6.03
N VAL A 148 -1.21 -5.69 -7.17
CA VAL A 148 -0.65 -5.16 -8.41
C VAL A 148 -1.50 -3.98 -8.87
N ILE A 149 -0.86 -2.83 -9.12
CA ILE A 149 -1.51 -1.68 -9.76
C ILE A 149 -1.04 -1.64 -11.21
N LYS A 150 -2.00 -1.70 -12.13
CA LYS A 150 -1.78 -1.46 -13.57
C LYS A 150 -2.44 -0.14 -13.94
N THR A 151 -1.64 0.80 -14.41
CA THR A 151 -2.10 2.17 -14.68
C THR A 151 -1.48 2.69 -15.96
N GLY A 152 -2.29 3.37 -16.78
CA GLY A 152 -1.81 4.04 -17.98
C GLY A 152 -1.38 5.47 -17.69
N VAL A 153 -0.40 5.97 -18.46
CA VAL A 153 0.10 7.34 -18.32
C VAL A 153 -0.57 8.23 -19.34
N THR A 154 -1.20 9.32 -18.90
CA THR A 154 -2.01 10.16 -19.79
C THR A 154 -1.28 11.39 -20.29
N ARG A 155 -0.11 11.69 -19.72
CA ARG A 155 0.74 12.81 -20.08
C ARG A 155 2.03 12.32 -20.74
N SER A 156 2.57 13.14 -21.63
CA SER A 156 3.92 12.90 -22.17
C SER A 156 4.92 12.91 -21.02
N LEU A 157 5.76 11.88 -20.96
CA LEU A 157 6.82 11.76 -19.95
C LEU A 157 8.18 12.16 -20.54
N PRO A 158 9.04 12.81 -19.74
CA PRO A 158 10.43 13.00 -20.11
C PRO A 158 11.16 11.64 -20.15
N SER A 159 12.29 11.58 -20.88
CA SER A 159 13.10 10.35 -21.04
C SER A 159 13.50 9.71 -19.70
N LYS A 160 13.69 10.53 -18.67
CA LYS A 160 13.90 10.12 -17.29
C LYS A 160 12.90 10.82 -16.38
N PHE A 161 12.28 10.08 -15.49
CA PHE A 161 11.33 10.60 -14.51
C PHE A 161 11.40 9.80 -13.21
N ARG A 162 10.81 10.34 -12.15
CA ARG A 162 10.68 9.65 -10.87
C ARG A 162 9.27 9.11 -10.71
N LEU A 163 9.17 7.85 -10.30
CA LEU A 163 7.94 7.30 -9.74
C LEU A 163 8.06 7.34 -8.22
N LEU A 164 7.05 7.90 -7.57
CA LEU A 164 7.00 8.05 -6.13
C LEU A 164 5.80 7.30 -5.56
N LEU A 165 5.97 6.82 -4.32
CA LEU A 165 4.92 6.24 -3.51
C LEU A 165 5.04 6.84 -2.11
N GLU A 166 3.98 7.49 -1.63
CA GLU A 166 3.89 7.93 -0.23
C GLU A 166 2.87 7.07 0.49
N ILE A 167 3.23 6.55 1.66
CA ILE A 167 2.39 5.64 2.44
C ILE A 167 2.38 6.03 3.90
N ASN A 168 1.21 5.89 4.53
CA ASN A 168 1.02 6.15 5.95
C ASN A 168 -0.06 5.24 6.52
N GLN A 169 0.00 5.00 7.82
CA GLN A 169 -1.00 4.26 8.58
C GLN A 169 -1.40 5.07 9.83
N PRO A 170 -2.70 5.10 10.19
CA PRO A 170 -3.11 5.80 11.40
C PRO A 170 -2.63 5.07 12.67
N TRP A 171 -2.42 5.85 13.74
CA TRP A 171 -2.05 5.39 15.10
C TRP A 171 -0.79 4.51 15.18
N ASP A 172 0.22 4.80 14.36
CA ASP A 172 1.51 4.13 14.36
C ASP A 172 2.46 4.73 15.42
N TRP A 173 2.12 4.53 16.70
CA TRP A 173 2.98 4.93 17.82
C TRP A 173 4.11 3.91 18.06
N ASN A 174 5.23 4.38 18.58
CA ASN A 174 6.33 3.53 19.03
C ASN A 174 7.15 4.23 20.15
N GLU A 175 8.29 3.64 20.54
CA GLU A 175 9.14 4.17 21.61
C GLU A 175 9.66 5.59 21.33
N TYR A 176 9.86 5.95 20.05
CA TYR A 176 10.27 7.29 19.63
C TYR A 176 9.04 8.17 19.35
N TRP A 177 8.17 7.74 18.43
CA TRP A 177 6.98 8.44 17.98
C TRP A 177 5.81 8.20 18.95
N THR A 178 5.96 8.70 20.18
CA THR A 178 4.92 8.60 21.20
C THR A 178 3.78 9.59 20.93
N ASN A 179 2.58 9.30 21.44
CA ASN A 179 1.43 10.22 21.37
C ASN A 179 1.66 11.57 22.08
N ALA A 180 2.67 11.64 22.97
CA ALA A 180 3.02 12.82 23.74
C ALA A 180 4.15 13.66 23.11
N LEU A 181 4.86 13.14 22.10
CA LEU A 181 6.03 13.80 21.50
C LEU A 181 5.67 15.19 20.94
N TYR A 182 4.51 15.31 20.29
CA TYR A 182 3.98 16.59 19.82
C TYR A 182 2.54 16.79 20.28
N ASN A 183 2.27 17.97 20.84
CA ASN A 183 0.91 18.37 21.20
C ASN A 183 0.17 18.97 20.00
N ASP A 184 0.00 18.17 18.95
CA ASP A 184 -0.65 18.56 17.71
C ASP A 184 -1.76 17.55 17.36
N PRO A 185 -3.00 17.98 17.10
CA PRO A 185 -4.11 17.06 16.87
C PRO A 185 -3.93 16.24 15.59
N ASP A 186 -3.31 16.80 14.54
CA ASP A 186 -3.09 16.10 13.29
C ASP A 186 -1.97 15.07 13.44
N TYR A 187 -0.91 15.41 14.17
CA TYR A 187 0.11 14.44 14.58
C TYR A 187 -0.49 13.22 15.25
N LYS A 188 -1.38 13.42 16.25
CA LYS A 188 -1.98 12.33 17.03
C LYS A 188 -2.84 11.36 16.21
N THR A 189 -3.15 11.69 14.96
CA THR A 189 -3.87 10.79 14.04
C THR A 189 -2.99 9.71 13.43
N SER A 190 -1.68 9.94 13.33
CA SER A 190 -0.70 9.00 12.76
C SER A 190 0.41 8.64 13.72
N CYS A 191 0.89 9.59 14.53
CA CYS A 191 2.16 9.54 15.25
C CYS A 191 3.34 9.44 14.28
N GLN A 192 3.81 8.23 13.95
CA GLN A 192 4.90 8.08 13.00
C GLN A 192 4.51 8.67 11.62
N PRO A 193 5.39 9.51 11.02
CA PRO A 193 5.12 10.15 9.73
C PRO A 193 4.93 9.18 8.57
N SER A 194 4.33 9.70 7.48
CA SER A 194 4.32 9.02 6.19
C SER A 194 5.73 8.77 5.67
N LEU A 195 5.95 7.66 4.97
CA LEU A 195 7.19 7.40 4.23
C LEU A 195 7.02 7.66 2.75
N VAL A 196 8.03 8.28 2.15
CA VAL A 196 8.14 8.51 0.72
C VAL A 196 9.17 7.57 0.14
N TYR A 197 8.75 6.75 -0.81
CA TYR A 197 9.57 5.87 -1.61
C TYR A 197 9.70 6.44 -3.02
N ALA A 198 10.83 6.21 -3.67
CA ALA A 198 11.00 6.59 -5.06
C ALA A 198 11.89 5.62 -5.85
N VAL A 199 11.74 5.70 -7.17
CA VAL A 199 12.63 5.08 -8.15
C VAL A 199 12.73 5.99 -9.38
N THR A 200 13.92 6.09 -9.97
CA THR A 200 14.11 6.81 -11.24
C THR A 200 13.93 5.83 -12.39
N ILE A 201 13.02 6.13 -13.30
CA ILE A 201 12.75 5.33 -14.50
C ILE A 201 13.41 6.02 -15.69
N ASP A 202 14.27 5.28 -16.39
CA ASP A 202 14.86 5.64 -17.67
C ASP A 202 14.11 4.92 -18.79
N MET A 203 13.44 5.66 -19.68
CA MET A 203 12.67 5.08 -20.79
C MET A 203 13.56 4.41 -21.84
N GLU A 204 14.84 4.79 -21.93
CA GLU A 204 15.81 4.15 -22.82
C GLU A 204 16.32 2.83 -22.22
N ASN A 205 16.34 2.75 -20.88
CA ASN A 205 16.79 1.58 -20.13
C ASN A 205 15.75 1.15 -19.06
N PRO A 206 14.55 0.68 -19.46
CA PRO A 206 13.41 0.46 -18.56
C PRO A 206 13.65 -0.51 -17.39
N GLY A 207 14.69 -1.34 -17.48
CA GLY A 207 14.93 -2.45 -16.55
C GLY A 207 13.80 -3.49 -16.56
N THR A 208 13.96 -4.54 -15.75
CA THR A 208 12.99 -5.67 -15.67
C THR A 208 12.25 -5.75 -14.33
N GLY A 209 12.08 -4.61 -13.66
CA GLY A 209 11.49 -4.53 -12.32
C GLY A 209 12.40 -3.74 -11.39
N GLN A 210 12.15 -2.44 -11.30
CA GLN A 210 12.96 -1.51 -10.53
C GLN A 210 12.37 -1.34 -9.13
N HIS A 211 13.23 -1.34 -8.11
CA HIS A 211 12.81 -1.24 -6.72
C HIS A 211 12.56 0.22 -6.32
N LEU A 212 11.42 0.45 -5.66
CA LEU A 212 11.19 1.69 -4.94
C LEU A 212 11.87 1.58 -3.56
N ASN A 213 12.69 2.57 -3.22
CA ASN A 213 13.40 2.63 -1.94
C ASN A 213 12.91 3.83 -1.13
N PRO A 214 12.88 3.75 0.21
CA PRO A 214 12.53 4.89 1.03
C PRO A 214 13.60 5.98 0.86
N ILE A 215 13.16 7.19 0.56
CA ILE A 215 14.03 8.36 0.35
C ILE A 215 13.83 9.44 1.42
N GLY A 216 12.79 9.31 2.24
CA GLY A 216 12.47 10.24 3.30
C GLY A 216 11.06 10.05 3.83
N HIS A 217 10.62 11.02 4.62
CA HIS A 217 9.31 11.03 5.24
C HIS A 217 8.66 12.42 5.10
N GLY A 218 7.33 12.46 5.25
CA GLY A 218 6.58 13.72 5.27
C GLY A 218 6.63 14.43 6.63
N HIS A 219 6.08 15.63 6.71
CA HIS A 219 5.93 16.34 7.99
C HIS A 219 4.95 15.58 8.90
N TYR A 220 5.32 15.34 10.16
CA TYR A 220 4.55 14.53 11.13
C TYR A 220 3.11 15.00 11.38
N ALA A 221 2.85 16.30 11.27
CA ALA A 221 1.53 16.92 11.35
C ALA A 221 0.99 17.44 10.00
N GLY A 222 1.72 17.20 8.90
CA GLY A 222 1.37 17.66 7.56
C GLY A 222 1.32 19.17 7.35
N LYS A 223 2.22 19.92 8.01
CA LYS A 223 2.27 21.39 7.92
C LYS A 223 3.00 21.91 6.68
N ASP A 224 3.84 21.08 6.07
CA ASP A 224 4.51 21.38 4.81
C ASP A 224 4.68 20.14 3.93
N GLY A 225 5.03 20.40 2.67
CA GLY A 225 5.32 19.40 1.64
C GLY A 225 6.81 19.11 1.47
N LYS A 226 7.62 19.26 2.53
CA LYS A 226 9.06 18.97 2.44
C LYS A 226 9.31 17.47 2.56
N LEU A 227 10.39 17.02 1.93
CA LEU A 227 10.94 15.68 2.11
C LEU A 227 12.01 15.71 3.20
N TYR A 228 11.78 15.01 4.30
CA TYR A 228 12.74 14.85 5.39
C TYR A 228 13.50 13.55 5.20
N THR A 229 14.80 13.60 4.97
CA THR A 229 15.60 12.43 4.56
C THR A 229 16.14 11.60 5.73
N ASP A 230 16.05 12.11 6.97
CA ASP A 230 16.46 11.36 8.15
C ASP A 230 15.40 10.34 8.55
N LEU A 231 15.71 9.06 8.33
CA LEU A 231 14.84 7.94 8.66
C LEU A 231 15.24 7.23 9.96
N SER A 232 16.22 7.74 10.70
CA SER A 232 16.81 7.07 11.87
C SER A 232 15.83 6.79 13.00
N THR A 233 14.73 7.54 13.04
CA THR A 233 13.66 7.44 14.04
C THR A 233 12.47 6.61 13.56
N MET A 234 12.48 6.16 12.30
CA MET A 234 11.43 5.34 11.72
C MET A 234 11.62 3.86 12.10
N THR A 235 10.53 3.17 12.41
CA THR A 235 10.50 1.78 12.87
C THR A 235 9.44 0.99 12.09
N THR A 236 8.24 0.81 12.64
CA THR A 236 7.12 0.08 12.05
C THR A 236 6.72 0.61 10.68
N ALA A 237 6.78 1.93 10.44
CA ALA A 237 6.53 2.52 9.12
C ALA A 237 7.41 1.92 8.02
N LEU A 238 8.71 1.67 8.28
CA LEU A 238 9.63 1.06 7.32
C LEU A 238 9.27 -0.38 6.96
N THR A 239 8.41 -1.01 7.76
CA THR A 239 7.97 -2.40 7.61
C THR A 239 6.51 -2.51 7.15
N ILE A 240 5.88 -1.41 6.73
CA ILE A 240 4.57 -1.43 6.05
C ILE A 240 4.71 -2.08 4.67
N ILE A 241 5.80 -1.76 3.95
CA ILE A 241 6.11 -2.32 2.63
C ILE A 241 7.26 -3.32 2.80
N SER A 242 7.04 -4.58 2.45
CA SER A 242 8.13 -5.56 2.36
C SER A 242 8.95 -5.32 1.09
N LYS A 243 8.25 -5.11 -0.03
CA LYS A 243 8.87 -4.83 -1.33
C LYS A 243 7.88 -4.08 -2.22
N ALA A 244 8.35 -3.06 -2.93
CA ALA A 244 7.63 -2.44 -4.03
C ALA A 244 8.54 -2.39 -5.25
N THR A 245 8.02 -2.85 -6.39
CA THR A 245 8.74 -2.79 -7.66
C THR A 245 7.84 -2.29 -8.77
N VAL A 246 8.42 -1.62 -9.76
CA VAL A 246 7.70 -1.18 -10.95
C VAL A 246 8.40 -1.60 -12.22
N LYS A 247 7.62 -1.85 -13.27
CA LYS A 247 8.11 -1.99 -14.63
C LYS A 247 7.22 -1.22 -15.61
N LEU A 248 7.83 -0.78 -16.70
CA LEU A 248 7.10 -0.29 -17.86
C LEU A 248 6.51 -1.48 -18.62
N THR A 249 5.26 -1.34 -19.04
CA THR A 249 4.54 -2.29 -19.89
C THR A 249 4.08 -1.56 -21.14
N LYS A 250 4.36 -2.15 -22.31
CA LYS A 250 3.83 -1.72 -23.61
C LYS A 250 2.68 -2.61 -24.00
#